data_AF-A0A519S942-F1
#
_entry.id   AF-A0A519S942-F1
#
_cell.length_a   1.000
_cell.length_b   1.000
_cell.length_c   1.000
_cell.angle_alpha   90.00
_cell.angle_beta   90.00
_cell.angle_gamma   90.00
#
_symmetry.space_group_name_H-M   'P 1'
#
loop_
_entity.id
_entity.type
_entity.pdbx_description
1 polymer ?
#
loop_
_entity_poly.entity_id
_entity_poly.type
_entity_poly.pdbx_seq_one_letter_code
_entity_poly.pdbx_strand_id
1 'polypeptide(L)'
;MIDKFFFIIYNSYFKNGAYKNDNPPFAVGLIFGLALFSLVFDLKIITYWIIDPAFLVRGGSKTSTTLQSLLCLFGIYIVFFYKKRYLSICTKYMNSEFLNSLIAKIIAFFTIVLLILSPLLIGLVKNKVTRGRWL
;
A
#
# COMPACT_ATOMS: atom_id res chain seq x y z
N MET A 1 -13.04 2.81 6.78
CA MET A 1 -11.70 2.71 7.40
C MET A 1 -10.61 3.29 6.52
N ILE A 2 -10.59 2.98 5.21
CA ILE A 2 -9.53 3.45 4.30
C ILE A 2 -9.41 4.98 4.23
N ASP A 3 -10.53 5.71 4.26
CA ASP A 3 -10.54 7.18 4.29
C ASP A 3 -9.83 7.76 5.53
N LYS A 4 -10.01 7.13 6.70
CA LYS A 4 -9.32 7.54 7.94
C LYS A 4 -7.81 7.28 7.83
N PHE A 5 -7.44 6.15 7.24
CA PHE A 5 -6.04 5.78 7.03
C PHE A 5 -5.36 6.73 6.05
N PHE A 6 -6.04 7.06 4.96
CA PHE A 6 -5.61 8.07 3.99
C PHE A 6 -5.38 9.42 4.68
N PHE A 7 -6.32 9.86 5.51
CA PHE A 7 -6.19 11.10 6.26
C PHE A 7 -4.98 11.10 7.20
N ILE A 8 -4.76 10.02 7.97
CA ILE A 8 -3.61 9.93 8.89
C ILE A 8 -2.29 10.10 8.14
N ILE A 9 -2.14 9.41 7.00
CA ILE A 9 -0.92 9.44 6.19
C ILE A 9 -0.78 10.82 5.52
N TYR A 10 -1.86 11.37 4.99
CA TYR A 10 -1.87 12.72 4.41
C TYR A 10 -1.48 13.79 5.45
N ASN A 11 -2.03 13.72 6.65
CA ASN A 11 -1.72 14.62 7.75
C ASN A 11 -0.31 14.40 8.35
N SER A 12 0.37 13.30 8.03
CA SER A 12 1.79 13.13 8.38
C SER A 12 2.71 14.04 7.55
N TYR A 13 2.25 14.47 6.37
CA TYR A 13 2.94 15.45 5.53
C TYR A 13 2.68 16.89 5.96
N PHE A 14 1.77 17.15 6.89
CA PHE A 14 1.52 18.48 7.43
C PHE A 14 2.47 18.75 8.62
N LYS A 15 3.31 19.78 8.51
CA LYS A 15 4.25 20.23 9.55
C LYS A 15 4.24 21.75 9.66
N ASN A 16 4.14 22.26 10.89
CA ASN A 16 4.28 23.70 11.21
C ASN A 16 3.35 24.62 10.39
N GLY A 17 2.09 24.22 10.20
CA GLY A 17 1.10 25.02 9.47
C GLY A 17 1.19 24.93 7.94
N ALA A 18 2.16 24.19 7.39
CA ALA A 18 2.32 23.97 5.96
C ALA A 18 2.51 22.48 5.61
N TYR A 19 2.26 22.10 4.36
CA TYR A 19 2.62 20.77 3.89
C TYR A 19 4.09 20.71 3.51
N LYS A 20 4.75 19.60 3.86
CA LYS A 20 6.19 19.36 3.64
C LYS A 20 6.56 19.21 2.15
N ASN A 21 5.58 19.00 1.27
CA ASN A 21 5.72 18.82 -0.19
C ASN A 21 4.69 19.70 -0.90
N ASP A 22 4.99 20.08 -2.14
CA ASP A 22 4.08 20.87 -2.99
C ASP A 22 2.82 20.09 -3.41
N ASN A 23 2.89 18.76 -3.42
CA ASN A 23 1.76 17.90 -3.82
C ASN A 23 1.56 16.66 -2.90
N PRO A 24 1.17 16.88 -1.63
CA PRO A 24 1.00 15.80 -0.66
C PRO A 24 -0.07 14.76 -1.07
N PRO A 25 -1.19 15.08 -1.77
CA PRO A 25 -2.14 14.06 -2.17
C PRO A 25 -1.49 13.02 -3.07
N PHE A 26 -0.68 13.45 -4.04
CA PHE A 26 -0.02 12.56 -4.99
C PHE A 26 0.93 11.58 -4.31
N ALA A 27 1.76 12.06 -3.38
CA ALA A 27 2.68 11.22 -2.62
C ALA A 27 1.95 10.13 -1.81
N VAL A 28 0.86 10.51 -1.13
CA VAL A 28 0.01 9.57 -0.38
C VAL A 28 -0.63 8.57 -1.34
N GLY A 29 -1.15 9.04 -2.49
CA GLY A 29 -1.69 8.17 -3.52
C GLY A 29 -0.69 7.14 -4.01
N LEU A 30 0.55 7.52 -4.27
CA LEU A 30 1.61 6.61 -4.68
C LEU A 30 1.89 5.55 -3.61
N ILE A 31 1.96 5.94 -2.33
CA ILE A 31 2.12 5.00 -1.21
C ILE A 31 0.98 3.98 -1.17
N PHE A 32 -0.27 4.45 -1.29
CA PHE A 32 -1.42 3.55 -1.36
C PHE A 32 -1.40 2.67 -2.61
N GLY A 33 -0.87 3.16 -3.72
CA GLY A 33 -0.68 2.40 -4.96
C GLY A 33 0.30 1.25 -4.77
N LEU A 34 1.45 1.52 -4.14
CA LEU A 34 2.44 0.50 -3.79
C LEU A 34 1.89 -0.52 -2.79
N ALA A 35 1.16 -0.05 -1.78
CA ALA A 35 0.48 -0.91 -0.81
C ALA A 35 -0.53 -1.86 -1.49
N LEU A 36 -1.39 -1.32 -2.35
CA LEU A 36 -2.37 -2.11 -3.09
C LEU A 36 -1.69 -3.11 -4.03
N PHE A 37 -0.64 -2.67 -4.74
CA PHE A 37 0.15 -3.55 -5.59
C PHE A 37 0.74 -4.72 -4.80
N SER A 38 1.31 -4.45 -3.63
CA SER A 38 1.91 -5.46 -2.75
C SER A 38 0.86 -6.49 -2.29
N LEU A 39 -0.33 -6.03 -1.87
CA LEU A 39 -1.44 -6.93 -1.52
C LEU A 39 -1.87 -7.83 -2.68
N VAL A 40 -2.07 -7.28 -3.87
CA VAL A 40 -2.48 -8.07 -5.04
C VAL A 40 -1.37 -9.06 -5.42
N PHE A 41 -0.12 -8.66 -5.26
CA PHE A 41 1.03 -9.54 -5.51
C PHE A 41 1.12 -10.68 -4.49
N ASP A 42 0.86 -10.41 -3.21
CA ASP A 42 0.79 -11.43 -2.17
C ASP A 42 -0.30 -12.46 -2.45
N LEU A 43 -1.52 -11.99 -2.77
CA LEU A 43 -2.64 -12.86 -3.14
C LEU A 43 -2.28 -13.74 -4.35
N LYS A 44 -1.59 -13.15 -5.33
CA LYS A 44 -1.10 -13.88 -6.51
C LYS A 44 -0.11 -14.96 -6.11
N ILE A 45 0.90 -14.65 -5.29
CA ILE A 45 1.88 -15.63 -4.79
C ILE A 45 1.18 -16.77 -4.05
N ILE A 46 0.30 -16.46 -3.10
CA ILE A 46 -0.40 -17.45 -2.28
C ILE A 46 -1.27 -18.35 -3.18
N THR A 47 -2.04 -17.75 -4.09
CA THR A 47 -2.91 -18.50 -5.00
C THR A 47 -2.11 -19.46 -5.88
N TYR A 48 -1.01 -18.98 -6.47
CA TYR A 48 -0.15 -19.85 -7.26
C TYR A 48 0.53 -20.92 -6.41
N TRP A 49 0.94 -20.60 -5.18
CA TRP A 49 1.52 -21.59 -4.29
C TRP A 49 0.55 -22.74 -3.96
N ILE A 50 -0.74 -22.45 -3.83
CA ILE A 50 -1.80 -23.45 -3.60
C ILE A 50 -2.08 -24.27 -4.87
N ILE A 51 -2.18 -23.64 -6.03
CA ILE A 51 -2.59 -24.30 -7.30
C ILE A 51 -1.43 -25.06 -7.95
N ASP A 52 -0.25 -24.45 -8.01
CA ASP A 52 0.96 -25.02 -8.61
C ASP A 52 2.21 -24.58 -7.82
N PRO A 53 2.68 -25.40 -6.87
CA PRO A 53 3.83 -25.05 -6.04
C PRO A 53 5.12 -24.82 -6.84
N ALA A 54 5.20 -25.26 -8.11
CA ALA A 54 6.35 -25.06 -9.00
C ALA A 54 6.29 -23.74 -9.80
N PHE A 55 5.17 -23.00 -9.79
CA PHE A 55 4.91 -21.85 -10.66
C PHE A 55 5.98 -20.74 -10.61
N LEU A 56 6.53 -20.45 -9.42
CA LEU A 56 7.53 -19.39 -9.25
C LEU A 56 8.92 -19.75 -9.78
N VAL A 57 9.22 -21.04 -10.05
CA VAL A 57 10.48 -21.44 -10.71
C VAL A 57 10.49 -20.98 -12.16
N ARG A 58 9.31 -20.86 -12.79
CA ARG A 58 9.18 -20.42 -14.19
C ARG A 58 9.27 -18.91 -14.36
N GLY A 59 9.26 -18.14 -13.27
CA GLY A 59 9.23 -16.68 -13.30
C GLY A 59 7.88 -16.14 -13.81
N GLY A 60 7.33 -15.15 -13.13
CA GLY A 60 6.09 -14.51 -13.58
C GLY A 60 6.30 -13.75 -14.90
N SER A 61 5.27 -13.68 -15.75
CA SER A 61 5.29 -12.83 -16.95
C SER A 61 5.47 -11.35 -16.56
N LYS A 62 6.50 -10.70 -17.13
CA LYS A 62 6.77 -9.26 -16.93
C LYS A 62 5.57 -8.41 -17.33
N THR A 63 4.91 -8.76 -18.44
CA THR A 63 3.73 -8.07 -18.97
C THR A 63 2.54 -8.11 -18.00
N SER A 64 2.33 -9.25 -17.34
CA SER A 64 1.27 -9.40 -16.31
C SER A 64 1.51 -8.47 -15.11
N THR A 65 2.77 -8.25 -14.75
CA THR A 65 3.15 -7.43 -13.58
C THR A 65 3.01 -5.94 -13.88
N THR A 66 3.39 -5.50 -15.09
CA THR A 66 3.21 -4.11 -15.51
C THR A 66 1.73 -3.72 -15.60
N LEU A 67 0.89 -4.58 -16.19
CA LEU A 67 -0.56 -4.33 -16.28
C LEU A 67 -1.19 -4.25 -14.88
N GLN A 68 -0.80 -5.12 -13.96
CA GLN A 68 -1.25 -5.09 -12.57
C GLN A 68 -0.89 -3.77 -11.88
N SER A 69 0.33 -3.26 -12.07
CA SER A 69 0.76 -1.98 -11.49
C SER A 69 -0.11 -0.81 -12.00
N LEU A 70 -0.42 -0.78 -13.30
CA LEU A 70 -1.28 0.24 -13.90
C LEU A 70 -2.70 0.20 -13.35
N LEU A 71 -3.28 -1.00 -13.21
CA LEU A 71 -4.61 -1.18 -12.63
C LEU A 71 -4.68 -0.75 -11.16
N CYS A 72 -3.63 -1.01 -10.37
CA CYS A 72 -3.56 -0.57 -8.97
C CYS A 72 -3.52 0.96 -8.88
N LEU A 73 -2.67 1.62 -9.68
CA LEU A 73 -2.60 3.08 -9.73
C LEU A 73 -3.92 3.71 -10.18
N PHE A 74 -4.55 3.12 -11.20
CA PHE A 74 -5.86 3.57 -11.68
C PHE A 74 -6.95 3.40 -10.62
N GLY A 75 -6.95 2.28 -9.89
CA GLY A 75 -7.85 2.05 -8.76
C GLY A 75 -7.70 3.10 -7.66
N ILE A 76 -6.46 3.43 -7.27
CA ILE A 76 -6.19 4.51 -6.30
C ILE A 76 -6.67 5.87 -6.80
N TYR A 77 -6.46 6.16 -8.08
CA TYR A 77 -6.97 7.38 -8.69
C TYR A 77 -8.50 7.48 -8.54
N ILE A 78 -9.23 6.41 -8.88
CA ILE A 78 -10.69 6.37 -8.73
C ILE A 78 -11.12 6.55 -7.27
N VAL A 79 -10.44 5.89 -6.33
CA VAL A 79 -10.87 5.88 -4.93
C VAL A 79 -10.64 7.24 -4.24
N PHE A 80 -9.51 7.91 -4.50
CA PHE A 80 -9.12 9.10 -3.73
C PHE A 80 -9.08 10.39 -4.54
N PHE A 81 -8.78 10.34 -5.84
CA PHE A 81 -8.54 11.54 -6.66
C PHE A 81 -9.71 11.91 -7.55
N TYR A 82 -10.51 10.92 -7.97
CA TYR A 82 -11.73 11.16 -8.73
C TYR A 82 -12.65 12.11 -7.97
N LYS A 83 -13.12 13.15 -8.68
CA LYS A 83 -13.93 14.26 -8.12
C LYS A 83 -13.30 14.92 -6.87
N LYS A 84 -11.96 14.89 -6.75
CA LYS A 84 -11.21 15.46 -5.61
C LYS A 84 -11.67 14.92 -4.24
N ARG A 85 -12.07 13.64 -4.18
CA ARG A 85 -12.60 13.02 -2.95
C ARG A 85 -11.65 13.14 -1.76
N TYR A 86 -10.33 13.16 -1.99
CA TYR A 86 -9.32 13.40 -0.94
C TYR A 86 -9.58 14.69 -0.14
N LEU A 87 -10.08 15.76 -0.76
CA LEU A 87 -10.43 17.00 -0.05
C LEU A 87 -11.58 16.77 0.94
N SER A 88 -12.62 16.05 0.52
CA SER A 88 -13.75 15.72 1.38
C SER A 88 -13.34 14.85 2.57
N ILE A 89 -12.38 13.94 2.36
CA ILE A 89 -11.81 13.12 3.44
C ILE A 89 -11.06 14.02 4.43
N CYS A 90 -10.22 14.93 3.93
CA CYS A 90 -9.44 15.82 4.79
C CYS A 90 -10.31 16.76 5.61
N THR A 91 -11.31 17.41 5.00
CA THR A 91 -12.22 18.30 5.72
C THR A 91 -13.05 17.56 6.77
N LYS A 92 -13.48 16.32 6.47
CA LYS A 92 -14.26 15.50 7.39
C LYS A 92 -13.50 15.10 8.65
N TYR A 93 -12.20 14.83 8.55
CA TYR A 93 -11.40 14.30 9.65
C TYR A 93 -10.42 15.30 10.27
N MET A 94 -10.33 16.53 9.75
CA MET A 94 -9.41 17.57 10.19
C MET A 94 -9.43 17.83 11.70
N ASN A 95 -10.61 17.80 12.31
CA ASN A 95 -10.80 18.10 13.74
C ASN A 95 -10.73 16.86 14.64
N SER A 96 -10.35 15.70 14.09
CA SER A 96 -10.29 14.46 14.87
C SER A 96 -8.98 14.36 15.64
N GLU A 97 -9.04 14.54 16.96
CA GLU A 97 -7.86 14.49 17.85
C GLU A 97 -7.07 13.18 17.71
N PHE A 98 -7.78 12.04 17.73
CA PHE A 98 -7.13 10.74 17.62
C PHE A 98 -6.41 10.55 16.27
N LEU A 99 -7.03 10.93 15.16
CA LEU A 99 -6.44 10.77 13.83
C LEU A 99 -5.26 11.74 13.59
N ASN A 100 -5.23 12.85 14.33
CA ASN A 100 -4.11 13.80 14.34
C ASN A 100 -2.97 13.39 15.28
N SER A 101 -3.21 12.46 16.20
CA SER A 101 -2.24 12.03 17.21
C SER A 101 -0.99 11.39 16.60
N LEU A 102 0.13 11.51 17.31
CA LEU A 102 1.40 10.88 16.94
C LEU A 102 1.29 9.35 16.94
N ILE A 103 0.51 8.78 17.85
CA ILE A 103 0.26 7.33 17.94
C ILE A 103 -0.39 6.82 16.66
N ALA A 104 -1.45 7.48 16.16
CA ALA A 104 -2.11 7.09 14.93
C ALA A 104 -1.14 7.14 13.72
N LYS A 105 -0.28 8.16 13.65
CA LYS A 105 0.74 8.29 12.59
C LYS A 105 1.76 7.16 12.65
N ILE A 106 2.24 6.78 13.84
CA ILE A 106 3.17 5.67 14.03
C ILE A 106 2.52 4.34 13.60
N ILE A 107 1.30 4.06 14.05
CA ILE A 107 0.57 2.84 13.68
C ILE A 107 0.40 2.76 12.16
N ALA A 108 0.01 3.88 11.53
CA ALA A 108 -0.16 3.92 10.08
C ALA A 108 1.15 3.70 9.33
N PHE A 109 2.25 4.30 9.80
CA PHE A 109 3.58 4.11 9.22
C PHE A 109 4.01 2.64 9.25
N PHE A 110 3.99 2.00 10.42
CA PHE A 110 4.37 0.59 10.56
C PHE A 110 3.48 -0.33 9.72
N THR A 111 2.17 -0.05 9.69
CA THR A 111 1.23 -0.85 8.89
C THR A 111 1.55 -0.78 7.39
N ILE A 112 1.83 0.42 6.84
CA ILE A 112 2.23 0.56 5.43
C ILE A 112 3.55 -0.16 5.16
N VAL A 113 4.55 0.05 6.02
CA VAL A 113 5.89 -0.54 5.83
C VAL A 113 5.79 -2.07 5.82
N LEU A 114 5.07 -2.66 6.77
CA LEU A 114 4.85 -4.11 6.83
C LEU A 114 4.14 -4.63 5.58
N LEU A 115 3.17 -3.88 5.07
CA LEU A 115 2.36 -4.28 3.91
C LEU A 115 3.09 -4.08 2.57
N ILE A 116 4.04 -3.15 2.48
CA ILE A 116 4.93 -3.04 1.32
C ILE A 116 6.02 -4.12 1.36
N LEU A 117 6.46 -4.51 2.57
CA LEU A 117 7.48 -5.55 2.74
C LEU A 117 6.89 -6.98 2.74
N SER A 118 5.57 -7.14 2.80
CA SER A 118 4.94 -8.47 2.88
C SER A 118 5.24 -9.40 1.70
N PRO A 119 5.38 -8.94 0.44
CA PRO A 119 5.84 -9.78 -0.66
C PRO A 119 7.18 -10.47 -0.41
N LEU A 120 8.13 -9.73 0.20
CA LEU A 120 9.44 -10.26 0.53
C LEU A 120 9.33 -11.29 1.64
N LEU A 121 8.55 -11.00 2.69
CA LEU A 121 8.34 -11.92 3.82
C LEU A 121 7.68 -13.23 3.36
N ILE A 122 6.64 -13.17 2.52
CA ILE A 122 5.98 -14.36 1.97
C ILE A 122 6.95 -15.13 1.08
N GLY A 123 7.76 -14.45 0.28
CA GLY A 123 8.82 -15.06 -0.53
C GLY A 123 9.82 -15.85 0.32
N LEU A 124 10.30 -15.27 1.44
CA LEU A 124 11.22 -15.92 2.37
C LEU A 124 10.59 -17.14 3.05
N VAL A 125 9.36 -17.01 3.56
CA VAL A 125 8.62 -18.14 4.19
C VAL A 125 8.45 -19.27 3.19
N LYS A 126 8.06 -18.96 1.95
CA LYS A 126 7.87 -19.97 0.91
C LYS A 126 9.18 -20.67 0.55
N ASN A 127 10.28 -19.93 0.40
CA ASN A 127 11.61 -20.53 0.17
C ASN A 127 11.99 -21.48 1.31
N LYS A 128 11.73 -21.07 2.56
CA LYS A 128 12.00 -21.90 3.72
C LYS A 128 11.19 -23.19 3.70
N VAL A 129 9.90 -23.13 3.36
CA VAL A 129 9.01 -24.30 3.31
C VAL A 129 9.35 -25.21 2.13
N THR A 130 9.63 -24.67 0.94
CA THR A 130 9.82 -25.47 -0.28
C THR A 130 11.23 -25.97 -0.50
N ARG A 131 12.25 -25.22 -0.07
CA ARG A 131 13.68 -25.51 -0.30
C ARG A 131 14.47 -25.76 0.98
N GLY A 132 13.85 -25.60 2.15
CA GLY A 132 14.52 -25.71 3.45
C GLY A 132 15.47 -24.54 3.79
N ARG A 133 15.65 -23.57 2.88
CA ARG A 133 16.59 -22.43 2.99
C ARG A 133 15.84 -21.10 2.99
N TRP A 134 16.40 -20.11 3.67
CA TRP A 134 15.80 -18.77 3.72
C TRP A 134 16.03 -17.97 2.42
N LEU A 135 17.09 -18.27 1.66
CA LEU A 135 17.43 -17.68 0.35
C LEU A 135 17.53 -18.77 -0.72
#